data_AF-A0A7X6TKS6-F1
#
_entry.id   AF-A0A7X6TKS6-F1
#
_cell.length_a   1.000
_cell.length_b   1.000
_cell.length_c   1.000
_cell.angle_alpha   90.00
_cell.angle_beta   90.00
_cell.angle_gamma   90.00
#
_symmetry.space_group_name_H-M   'P 1'
#
loop_
_entity.id
_entity.type
_entity.pdbx_description
1 polymer ?
#
loop_
_entity_poly.entity_id
_entity_poly.type
_entity_poly.pdbx_seq_one_letter_code
_entity_poly.pdbx_strand_id
1 'polypeptide(L)'
;IKNSTGKVITTGVVSTGCTLEIMPSGQSVPEFTLPFIMYGDINGDGWIDIIDMTMVFEHFLGKNNISGTKKIAADINRDGYEDMIDATIIFEYFLGRTEIPNNS
;
A
#
# COMPACT_ATOMS: atom_id res chain seq x y z
N ILE A 1 -6.67 -9.34 -12.23
CA ILE A 1 -5.84 -8.73 -11.16
C ILE A 1 -4.73 -9.71 -10.85
N LYS A 2 -3.51 -9.22 -10.65
CA LYS A 2 -2.40 -10.00 -10.12
C LYS A 2 -2.06 -9.53 -8.71
N ASN A 3 -1.62 -10.45 -7.85
CA ASN A 3 -1.10 -10.09 -6.53
C ASN A 3 0.33 -9.50 -6.63
N SER A 4 0.90 -9.11 -5.50
CA SER A 4 2.27 -8.55 -5.40
C SER A 4 3.38 -9.48 -5.89
N THR A 5 3.11 -10.79 -6.05
CA THR A 5 4.04 -11.77 -6.62
C THR A 5 3.81 -12.01 -8.12
N GLY A 6 2.91 -11.26 -8.77
CA GLY A 6 2.59 -11.39 -10.20
C GLY A 6 1.65 -12.57 -10.56
N LYS A 7 1.08 -13.25 -9.56
CA LYS A 7 0.13 -14.36 -9.79
C LYS A 7 -1.27 -13.81 -10.01
N VAL A 8 -1.95 -14.30 -11.05
CA VAL A 8 -3.35 -13.97 -11.30
C VAL A 8 -4.21 -14.47 -10.13
N ILE A 9 -5.03 -13.58 -9.58
CA ILE A 9 -6.02 -13.89 -8.55
C ILE A 9 -7.43 -13.69 -9.12
N THR A 10 -8.30 -14.67 -8.89
CA THR A 10 -9.72 -14.65 -9.28
C THR A 10 -10.65 -14.51 -8.07
N THR A 11 -10.09 -14.64 -6.87
CA THR A 11 -10.73 -14.52 -5.55
C THR A 11 -9.67 -14.08 -4.53
N GLY A 12 -10.07 -13.45 -3.44
CA GLY A 12 -9.16 -13.07 -2.35
C GLY A 12 -9.08 -11.56 -2.11
N VAL A 13 -8.08 -11.15 -1.34
CA VAL A 13 -7.84 -9.75 -0.96
C VAL A 13 -7.11 -9.01 -2.08
N VAL A 14 -7.56 -7.79 -2.38
CA VAL A 14 -6.83 -6.83 -3.21
C VAL A 14 -6.17 -5.83 -2.27
N SER A 15 -4.84 -5.74 -2.32
CA SER A 15 -4.00 -5.00 -1.38
C SER A 15 -2.95 -4.18 -2.11
N THR A 16 -2.19 -3.37 -1.36
CA THR A 16 -1.03 -2.65 -1.90
C THR A 16 -0.05 -3.61 -2.59
N GLY A 17 0.33 -3.26 -3.82
CA GLY A 17 1.23 -4.07 -4.64
C GLY A 17 0.53 -5.07 -5.55
N CYS A 18 -0.79 -5.26 -5.43
CA CYS A 18 -1.56 -5.90 -6.51
C CYS A 18 -1.53 -5.03 -7.77
N THR A 19 -1.78 -5.63 -8.94
CA THR A 19 -1.89 -4.89 -10.22
C THR A 19 -3.12 -5.28 -11.03
N LEU A 20 -3.70 -4.30 -11.72
CA LEU A 20 -4.68 -4.49 -12.78
C LEU A 20 -3.94 -4.44 -14.12
N GLU A 21 -4.01 -5.53 -14.86
CA GLU A 21 -3.44 -5.64 -16.20
C GLU A 21 -4.56 -5.61 -17.25
N ILE A 22 -4.46 -4.67 -18.20
CA ILE A 22 -5.38 -4.53 -19.33
C ILE A 22 -4.76 -5.22 -20.54
N MET A 23 -5.43 -6.25 -21.05
CA MET A 23 -4.96 -7.03 -22.20
C MET A 23 -5.89 -6.79 -23.40
N PRO A 24 -5.41 -6.11 -24.46
CA PRO A 24 -6.15 -6.02 -25.71
C PRO A 24 -6.33 -7.39 -26.36
N SER A 25 -7.41 -7.54 -27.12
CA SER A 25 -7.68 -8.76 -27.87
C SER A 25 -6.51 -9.07 -28.83
N GLY A 26 -5.98 -10.29 -28.76
CA GLY A 26 -4.89 -10.76 -29.60
C GLY A 26 -3.47 -10.40 -29.12
N GLN A 27 -3.30 -9.75 -27.96
CA GLN A 27 -1.98 -9.50 -27.37
C GLN A 27 -1.65 -10.48 -26.23
N SER A 28 -0.37 -10.87 -26.14
CA SER A 28 0.16 -11.78 -25.11
C SER A 28 0.73 -11.05 -23.89
N VAL A 29 0.84 -9.72 -23.96
CA VAL A 29 1.36 -8.85 -22.90
C VAL A 29 0.34 -7.76 -22.60
N PRO A 30 0.29 -7.25 -21.36
CA PRO A 30 -0.61 -6.16 -21.01
C PRO A 30 -0.19 -4.85 -21.66
N GLU A 31 -1.17 -4.09 -22.17
CA GLU A 31 -0.97 -2.74 -22.69
C GLU A 31 -0.81 -1.74 -21.54
N PHE A 32 -1.58 -1.94 -20.46
CA PHE A 32 -1.50 -1.13 -19.25
C PHE A 32 -1.41 -2.02 -18.00
N THR A 33 -0.57 -1.60 -17.05
CA THR A 33 -0.47 -2.19 -15.72
C THR A 33 -0.66 -1.09 -14.68
N LEU A 34 -1.74 -1.16 -13.92
CA LEU A 34 -2.10 -0.18 -12.90
C LEU A 34 -1.89 -0.78 -11.51
N PRO A 35 -1.06 -0.18 -10.63
CA PRO A 35 -0.88 -0.66 -9.28
C PRO A 35 -2.10 -0.31 -8.40
N PHE A 36 -2.47 -1.24 -7.52
CA PHE A 36 -3.33 -0.95 -6.39
C PHE A 36 -2.50 -0.44 -5.22
N ILE A 37 -2.99 0.63 -4.60
CA ILE A 37 -2.39 1.26 -3.43
C ILE A 37 -3.52 1.48 -2.44
N MET A 38 -3.40 0.86 -1.27
CA MET A 38 -4.25 1.08 -0.11
C MET A 38 -3.41 1.84 0.92
N TYR A 39 -3.73 3.12 1.14
CA TYR A 39 -3.01 3.94 2.12
C TYR A 39 -3.13 3.32 3.51
N GLY A 40 -2.00 3.14 4.19
CA GLY A 40 -1.89 2.43 5.46
C GLY A 40 -1.55 0.94 5.35
N ASP A 41 -1.79 0.28 4.21
CA ASP A 41 -1.39 -1.12 3.95
C ASP A 41 -0.02 -1.11 3.27
N ILE A 42 1.04 -1.11 4.08
CA ILE A 42 2.43 -0.92 3.65
C ILE A 42 3.07 -2.28 3.39
N ASN A 43 2.71 -3.28 4.18
CA ASN A 43 3.23 -4.62 4.01
C ASN A 43 2.59 -5.32 2.76
N GLY A 44 1.41 -4.90 2.32
CA GLY A 44 0.68 -5.39 1.15
C GLY A 44 -0.21 -6.60 1.43
N ASP A 45 -0.62 -6.83 2.67
CA ASP A 45 -1.48 -7.94 3.09
C ASP A 45 -2.98 -7.59 3.06
N GLY A 46 -3.30 -6.31 2.86
CA GLY A 46 -4.67 -5.79 2.75
C GLY A 46 -5.35 -5.49 4.07
N TRP A 47 -4.59 -5.48 5.16
CA TRP A 47 -4.99 -4.96 6.46
C TRP A 47 -4.16 -3.71 6.77
N ILE A 48 -4.68 -2.87 7.67
CA ILE A 48 -3.97 -1.72 8.20
C ILE A 48 -3.81 -1.96 9.68
N ASP A 49 -2.61 -2.33 10.12
CA ASP A 49 -2.35 -2.70 11.50
C ASP A 49 -0.95 -2.28 12.01
N ILE A 50 -0.57 -2.81 13.17
CA ILE A 50 0.68 -2.45 13.84
C ILE A 50 1.94 -2.88 13.05
N ILE A 51 1.81 -3.84 12.14
CA ILE A 51 2.90 -4.27 11.26
C ILE A 51 3.23 -3.14 10.28
N ASP A 52 2.22 -2.48 9.71
CA ASP A 52 2.40 -1.34 8.82
C ASP A 52 3.06 -0.16 9.56
N MET A 53 2.58 0.14 10.77
CA MET A 53 3.20 1.15 11.64
C MET A 53 4.68 0.85 11.89
N THR A 54 5.02 -0.41 12.14
CA THR A 54 6.41 -0.83 12.37
C THR A 54 7.26 -0.61 11.13
N MET A 55 6.72 -0.83 9.93
CA MET A 55 7.44 -0.57 8.68
C MET A 55 7.75 0.92 8.48
N VAL A 56 6.83 1.83 8.79
CA VAL A 56 7.10 3.29 8.77
C VAL A 56 8.19 3.64 9.78
N PHE A 57 8.09 3.10 11.00
CA PHE A 57 9.06 3.37 12.06
C PHE A 57 10.48 2.91 11.68
N GLU A 58 10.62 1.70 11.15
CA GLU A 58 11.91 1.20 10.65
C GLU A 58 12.44 2.03 9.48
N HIS A 59 11.55 2.51 8.62
CA HIS A 59 11.90 3.40 7.52
C HIS A 59 12.46 4.73 7.99
N PHE A 60 11.74 5.39 8.90
CA PHE A 60 12.15 6.64 9.51
C PHE A 60 13.50 6.51 10.24
N LEU A 61 13.76 5.37 10.90
CA LEU A 61 15.04 5.08 11.54
C LEU A 61 16.18 4.67 10.56
N GLY A 62 15.90 4.59 9.26
CA GLY A 62 16.86 4.14 8.25
C GLY A 62 17.25 2.67 8.36
N LYS A 63 16.46 1.86 9.06
CA LYS A 63 16.69 0.41 9.24
C LYS A 63 16.12 -0.42 8.10
N ASN A 64 15.05 0.07 7.47
CA ASN A 64 14.39 -0.59 6.36
C ASN A 64 14.05 0.46 5.28
N ASN A 65 14.23 0.14 4.00
CA ASN A 65 13.88 1.09 2.95
C ASN A 65 12.58 0.65 2.27
N ILE A 66 11.52 1.45 2.42
CA ILE A 66 10.28 1.25 1.68
C ILE A 66 10.34 1.98 0.35
N SER A 67 9.77 1.38 -0.69
CA SER A 67 9.87 1.90 -2.06
C SER A 67 8.65 1.53 -2.90
N GLY A 68 8.50 2.18 -4.07
CA GLY A 68 7.40 1.91 -4.99
C GLY A 68 6.03 2.13 -4.37
N THR A 69 5.10 1.21 -4.59
CA THR A 69 3.72 1.30 -4.07
C THR A 69 3.67 1.35 -2.54
N LYS A 70 4.60 0.68 -1.85
CA LYS A 70 4.68 0.66 -0.38
C LYS A 70 5.04 2.03 0.19
N LYS A 71 5.92 2.75 -0.50
CA LYS A 71 6.28 4.13 -0.13
C LYS A 71 5.07 5.05 -0.22
N ILE A 72 4.31 4.96 -1.33
CA ILE A 72 3.09 5.75 -1.50
C ILE A 72 2.02 5.35 -0.47
N ALA A 73 1.89 4.07 -0.14
CA ALA A 73 0.97 3.62 0.89
C ALA A 73 1.35 4.09 2.31
N ALA A 74 2.62 4.41 2.54
CA ALA A 74 3.16 4.85 3.82
C ALA A 74 3.03 6.37 4.07
N ASP A 75 2.91 7.19 3.01
CA ASP A 75 2.58 8.62 3.09
C ASP A 75 1.05 8.75 3.22
N ILE A 76 0.55 8.57 4.43
CA ILE A 76 -0.87 8.42 4.75
C ILE A 76 -1.56 9.78 4.78
N ASN A 77 -0.88 10.79 5.33
CA ASN A 77 -1.39 12.15 5.36
C ASN A 77 -1.25 12.88 4.00
N ARG A 78 -0.47 12.32 3.06
CA ARG A 78 -0.20 12.83 1.71
C ARG A 78 0.56 14.16 1.71
N ASP A 79 1.45 14.34 2.68
CA ASP A 79 2.30 15.52 2.77
C ASP A 79 3.63 15.37 1.99
N GLY A 80 3.86 14.19 1.43
CA GLY A 80 5.05 13.86 0.64
C GLY A 80 6.21 13.31 1.46
N TYR A 81 6.02 13.05 2.75
CA TYR A 81 7.00 12.46 3.65
C TYR A 81 6.43 11.21 4.32
N GLU A 82 7.22 10.14 4.40
CA GLU A 82 6.86 8.91 5.12
C GLU A 82 7.49 8.94 6.52
N ASP A 83 6.78 9.53 7.49
CA ASP A 83 7.36 9.84 8.79
C ASP A 83 6.51 9.42 10.00
N MET A 84 6.87 9.91 11.19
CA MET A 84 6.20 9.52 12.43
C MET A 84 4.76 10.02 12.54
N ILE A 85 4.36 11.01 11.74
CA ILE A 85 2.97 11.45 11.64
C ILE A 85 2.13 10.32 11.02
N ASP A 86 2.61 9.70 9.94
CA ASP A 86 1.91 8.56 9.31
C ASP A 86 1.78 7.37 10.26
N ALA A 87 2.87 7.03 10.96
CA ALA A 87 2.86 5.98 11.96
C ALA A 87 1.82 6.26 13.06
N THR A 88 1.67 7.52 13.48
CA THR A 88 0.68 7.93 14.48
C THR A 88 -0.74 7.77 13.93
N ILE A 89 -0.98 8.09 12.65
CA ILE A 89 -2.29 7.90 12.02
C ILE A 89 -2.66 6.41 11.97
N ILE A 90 -1.72 5.52 11.63
CA ILE A 90 -1.97 4.07 11.67
C ILE A 90 -2.35 3.62 13.09
N PHE A 91 -1.61 4.10 14.09
CA PHE A 91 -1.87 3.74 15.48
C PHE A 91 -3.26 4.19 15.96
N GLU A 92 -3.64 5.44 15.69
CA GLU A 92 -4.97 5.95 16.05
C GLU A 92 -6.09 5.27 15.24
N TYR A 93 -5.83 4.91 13.97
CA TYR A 93 -6.76 4.13 13.15
C TYR A 93 -6.97 2.72 13.73
N PHE A 94 -5.88 2.04 14.10
CA PHE A 94 -5.92 0.72 14.73
C PHE A 94 -6.68 0.73 16.05
N LEU A 95 -6.62 1.83 16.82
CA LEU A 95 -7.40 2.05 18.03
C LEU A 95 -8.86 2.46 17.77
N GLY A 96 -9.27 2.63 16.51
CA GLY A 96 -10.61 3.06 16.11
C GLY A 96 -10.93 4.52 16.45
N ARG A 97 -9.91 5.37 16.58
CA ARG A 97 -10.05 6.78 16.98
C ARG A 97 -10.04 7.75 15.81
N THR A 98 -9.52 7.32 14.67
CA THR A 98 -9.54 8.08 13.41
C THR A 98 -9.81 7.16 12.23
N GLU A 99 -10.12 7.76 11.09
CA GLU A 99 -10.10 7.11 9.79
C GLU A 99 -8.80 7.46 9.05
N ILE A 100 -8.46 6.69 8.01
CA ILE A 100 -7.40 7.04 7.07
C ILE A 100 -7.86 8.27 6.26
N PRO A 101 -7.10 9.38 6.25
CA PRO A 101 -7.48 10.59 5.55
C PRO A 101 -7.76 10.35 4.06
N ASN A 102 -8.91 10.82 3.60
CA ASN A 102 -9.28 10.80 2.18
C ASN A 102 -9.06 12.20 1.57
N ASN A 103 -7.82 12.70 1.59
CA ASN A 103 -7.51 14.02 1.05
C ASN A 103 -7.57 13.98 -0.47
N SER A 104 -8.59 14.64 -1.05
CA SER A 104 -8.85 14.73 -2.50
C SER A 104 -7.87 15.65 -3.21
#